data_AF-A0A355VRP6-F1
#
_entry.id   AF-A0A355VRP6-F1
#
_cell.length_a   1.000
_cell.length_b   1.000
_cell.length_c   1.000
_cell.angle_alpha   90.00
_cell.angle_beta   90.00
_cell.angle_gamma   90.00
#
_symmetry.space_group_name_H-M   'P 1'
#
loop_
_entity.id
_entity.type
_entity.pdbx_description
1 polymer ?
#
loop_
_entity_poly.entity_id
_entity_poly.type
_entity_poly.pdbx_seq_one_letter_code
_entity_poly.pdbx_strand_id
1 'polypeptide(L)'
;MIRKEPKKLRQRWVAGGIHEIDLLEGVYGYCQVLEDPQVAFYQLFRKEGEPQPSLEEIIKAHVSFKISVYGEGPFNRWPRLGKVPLDANLNKYEDHFRYDRSTEKYSIIGHGYPPNGTIVPKERIQGLECQAIWQAVNVEQRLRDLHAGRLNYIVEMFRLRPENKPFIKDFYADQGYDFHWIDHLLDKKDD
;
A
#
# COMPACT_ATOMS: atom_id res chain seq x y z
N MET A 1 -31.83 21.15 -19.24
CA MET A 1 -31.01 21.54 -18.06
C MET A 1 -29.94 20.47 -17.88
N ILE A 2 -28.68 20.77 -18.15
CA ILE A 2 -27.57 19.83 -17.93
C ILE A 2 -27.20 19.92 -16.44
N ARG A 3 -27.48 18.86 -15.68
CA ARG A 3 -26.93 18.73 -14.32
C ARG A 3 -25.42 18.60 -14.46
N LYS A 4 -24.66 19.61 -14.06
CA LYS A 4 -23.21 19.48 -13.91
C LYS A 4 -22.96 18.46 -12.82
N GLU A 5 -22.27 17.37 -13.15
CA GLU A 5 -21.75 16.46 -12.13
C GLU A 5 -20.87 17.25 -11.15
N PRO A 6 -20.98 17.00 -9.83
CA PRO A 6 -20.13 17.65 -8.87
C PRO A 6 -18.67 17.26 -9.16
N LYS A 7 -17.79 18.26 -9.31
CA LYS A 7 -16.33 18.04 -9.36
C LYS A 7 -15.93 17.18 -8.16
N LYS A 8 -15.38 15.98 -8.38
CA LYS A 8 -14.76 15.16 -7.33
C LYS A 8 -13.74 16.03 -6.60
N LEU A 9 -14.04 16.42 -5.37
CA LEU A 9 -13.12 17.12 -4.48
C LEU A 9 -11.94 16.18 -4.22
N ARG A 10 -10.72 16.65 -4.47
CA ARG A 10 -9.51 15.90 -4.11
C ARG A 10 -9.54 15.62 -2.60
N GLN A 11 -9.51 14.36 -2.21
CA GLN A 11 -9.48 14.01 -0.80
C GLN A 11 -8.09 14.30 -0.24
N ARG A 12 -8.01 15.27 0.67
CA ARG A 12 -6.78 15.63 1.37
C ARG A 12 -6.31 14.50 2.28
N TRP A 13 -4.98 14.43 2.49
CA TRP A 13 -4.38 13.62 3.54
C TRP A 13 -5.00 13.99 4.89
N VAL A 14 -5.68 13.04 5.53
CA VAL A 14 -6.30 13.26 6.85
C VAL A 14 -5.88 12.14 7.77
N ALA A 15 -4.92 12.44 8.64
CA ALA A 15 -4.47 11.54 9.69
C ALA A 15 -5.67 11.00 10.50
N GLY A 16 -5.66 9.68 10.71
CA GLY A 16 -6.72 8.90 11.34
C GLY A 16 -7.86 8.50 10.40
N GLY A 17 -7.85 8.94 9.13
CA GLY A 17 -8.87 8.58 8.15
C GLY A 17 -8.87 7.08 7.87
N ILE A 18 -10.04 6.45 7.94
CA ILE A 18 -10.24 5.04 7.59
C ILE A 18 -10.85 4.98 6.19
N HIS A 19 -10.23 4.21 5.31
CA HIS A 19 -10.68 4.07 3.92
C HIS A 19 -10.92 2.59 3.58
N GLU A 20 -11.92 2.36 2.73
CA GLU A 20 -12.16 1.07 2.09
C GLU A 20 -11.51 1.06 0.71
N ILE A 21 -10.96 -0.09 0.32
CA ILE A 21 -10.22 -0.29 -0.92
C ILE A 21 -10.92 -1.41 -1.68
N ASP A 22 -11.42 -1.11 -2.87
CA ASP A 22 -11.91 -2.13 -3.80
C ASP A 22 -10.72 -2.93 -4.35
N LEU A 23 -10.73 -4.24 -4.09
CA LEU A 23 -9.72 -5.20 -4.52
C LEU A 23 -10.21 -6.07 -5.69
N LEU A 24 -11.28 -5.65 -6.36
CA LEU A 24 -11.97 -6.36 -7.42
C LEU A 24 -12.64 -7.65 -6.97
N GLU A 25 -13.45 -8.23 -7.86
CA GLU A 25 -14.16 -9.50 -7.64
C GLU A 25 -15.01 -9.50 -6.36
N GLY A 26 -15.54 -8.31 -6.00
CA GLY A 26 -16.33 -8.11 -4.80
C GLY A 26 -15.53 -8.24 -3.50
N VAL A 27 -14.21 -8.14 -3.52
CA VAL A 27 -13.37 -8.16 -2.31
C VAL A 27 -12.98 -6.74 -1.95
N TYR A 28 -13.05 -6.41 -0.66
CA TYR A 28 -12.65 -5.11 -0.13
C TYR A 28 -11.63 -5.25 0.98
N GLY A 29 -10.65 -4.36 1.02
CA GLY A 29 -9.67 -4.22 2.10
C GLY A 29 -9.74 -2.86 2.78
N TYR A 30 -8.95 -2.66 3.84
CA TYR A 30 -9.01 -1.46 4.66
C TYR A 30 -7.64 -0.87 4.98
N CYS A 31 -7.61 0.46 5.10
CA CYS A 31 -6.42 1.17 5.56
C CYS A 31 -6.75 2.32 6.50
N GLN A 32 -5.77 2.72 7.31
CA GLN A 32 -5.79 3.94 8.11
C GLN A 32 -4.64 4.86 7.70
N VAL A 33 -4.99 6.11 7.42
CA VAL A 33 -4.03 7.17 7.12
C VAL A 33 -3.30 7.57 8.40
N LEU A 34 -1.98 7.46 8.44
CA LEU A 34 -1.15 7.89 9.57
C LEU A 34 -0.74 9.36 9.38
N GLU A 35 0.21 9.84 10.17
CA GLU A 35 0.93 11.05 9.80
C GLU A 35 1.66 10.86 8.46
N ASP A 36 1.69 11.94 7.66
CA ASP A 36 2.29 11.91 6.34
C ASP A 36 3.76 11.46 6.41
N PRO A 37 4.23 10.56 5.51
CA PRO A 37 3.55 10.02 4.34
C PRO A 37 3.03 8.58 4.48
N GLN A 38 2.84 8.03 5.69
CA GLN A 38 2.55 6.60 5.86
C GLN A 38 1.05 6.26 5.96
N VAL A 39 0.69 5.11 5.41
CA VAL A 39 -0.63 4.51 5.56
C VAL A 39 -0.45 3.10 6.11
N ALA A 40 -1.24 2.75 7.12
CA ALA A 40 -1.32 1.39 7.67
C ALA A 40 -2.41 0.60 6.94
N PHE A 41 -2.09 -0.63 6.52
CA PHE A 41 -3.01 -1.53 5.82
C PHE A 41 -3.33 -2.73 6.68
N TYR A 42 -4.62 -3.06 6.79
CA TYR A 42 -5.11 -4.09 7.70
C TYR A 42 -5.26 -5.45 7.01
N GLN A 43 -5.00 -6.53 7.76
CA GLN A 43 -5.32 -7.90 7.39
C GLN A 43 -6.82 -8.19 7.65
N LEU A 44 -7.68 -7.39 7.05
CA LEU A 44 -9.12 -7.49 7.15
C LEU A 44 -9.71 -7.35 5.76
N PHE A 45 -10.48 -8.35 5.35
CA PHE A 45 -11.12 -8.39 4.04
C PHE A 45 -12.58 -8.73 4.21
N ARG A 46 -13.45 -8.10 3.42
CA ARG A 46 -14.85 -8.48 3.29
C ARG A 46 -15.18 -8.83 1.85
N LYS A 47 -16.20 -9.65 1.67
CA LYS A 47 -16.83 -9.89 0.37
C LYS A 47 -18.07 -9.01 0.17
N GLU A 48 -18.42 -8.78 -1.07
CA GLU A 48 -19.64 -8.09 -1.44
C GLU A 48 -20.86 -8.85 -0.90
N GLY A 49 -21.82 -8.12 -0.33
CA GLY A 49 -22.96 -8.70 0.38
C GLY A 49 -22.70 -9.01 1.87
N GLU A 50 -21.46 -9.04 2.34
CA GLU A 50 -21.16 -9.10 3.76
C GLU A 50 -21.32 -7.72 4.42
N PRO A 51 -21.77 -7.64 5.68
CA PRO A 51 -21.84 -6.39 6.42
C PRO A 51 -20.48 -5.67 6.44
N GLN A 52 -20.49 -4.35 6.19
CA GLN A 52 -19.27 -3.55 6.33
C GLN A 52 -18.85 -3.52 7.81
N PRO A 53 -17.58 -3.83 8.14
CA PRO A 53 -17.09 -3.76 9.51
C PRO A 53 -17.18 -2.31 10.02
N SER A 54 -17.44 -2.18 11.32
CA SER A 54 -17.35 -0.92 12.04
C SER A 54 -15.92 -0.39 12.08
N LEU A 55 -15.77 0.91 12.32
CA LEU A 55 -14.43 1.51 12.46
C LEU A 55 -13.63 0.88 13.61
N GLU A 56 -14.31 0.42 14.67
CA GLU A 56 -13.69 -0.24 15.81
C GLU A 56 -13.15 -1.63 15.44
N GLU A 57 -13.90 -2.40 14.65
CA GLU A 57 -13.44 -3.70 14.13
C GLU A 57 -12.23 -3.53 13.21
N ILE A 58 -12.23 -2.50 12.35
CA ILE A 58 -11.12 -2.22 11.44
C ILE A 58 -9.83 -1.92 12.23
N ILE A 59 -9.87 -1.03 13.23
CA ILE A 59 -8.63 -0.68 13.96
C ILE A 59 -8.14 -1.75 14.94
N LYS A 60 -8.99 -2.72 15.30
CA LYS A 60 -8.58 -3.90 16.07
C LYS A 60 -7.96 -4.99 15.20
N ALA A 61 -8.12 -4.91 13.88
CA ALA A 61 -7.52 -5.86 12.96
C ALA A 61 -5.98 -5.74 12.96
N HIS A 62 -5.32 -6.82 12.58
CA HIS A 62 -3.87 -6.85 12.47
C HIS A 62 -3.39 -5.91 11.35
N VAL A 63 -2.43 -5.03 11.63
CA VAL A 63 -1.76 -4.21 10.61
C VAL A 63 -0.75 -5.09 9.88
N SER A 64 -0.96 -5.33 8.59
CA SER A 64 -0.08 -6.17 7.76
C SER A 64 1.19 -5.46 7.34
N PHE A 65 1.10 -4.16 7.01
CA PHE A 65 2.24 -3.36 6.62
C PHE A 65 1.92 -1.86 6.70
N LYS A 66 2.97 -1.04 6.86
CA LYS A 66 2.93 0.42 6.73
C LYS A 66 3.85 0.87 5.60
N ILE A 67 3.31 1.64 4.67
CA ILE A 67 4.07 2.12 3.51
C ILE A 67 3.74 3.57 3.19
N SER A 68 4.66 4.23 2.51
CA SER A 68 4.41 5.54 1.93
C SER A 68 3.68 5.45 0.61
N VAL A 69 2.63 6.25 0.42
CA VAL A 69 1.85 6.31 -0.83
C VAL A 69 2.03 7.64 -1.54
N TYR A 70 1.85 7.65 -2.86
CA TYR A 70 2.10 8.83 -3.70
C TYR A 70 1.00 9.89 -3.53
N GLY A 71 1.19 10.78 -2.55
CA GLY A 71 0.34 11.95 -2.32
C GLY A 71 -1.14 11.60 -2.09
N GLU A 72 -2.03 12.45 -2.60
CA GLU A 72 -3.48 12.30 -2.43
C GLU A 72 -4.14 11.36 -3.45
N GLY A 73 -3.37 10.87 -4.44
CA GLY A 73 -3.87 10.05 -5.55
C GLY A 73 -4.73 8.86 -5.10
N PRO A 74 -4.26 8.02 -4.16
CA PRO A 74 -5.01 6.87 -3.66
C PRO A 74 -6.34 7.22 -2.97
N PHE A 75 -6.40 8.33 -2.21
CA PHE A 75 -7.61 8.71 -1.48
C PHE A 75 -8.72 9.28 -2.38
N ASN A 76 -8.42 9.61 -3.64
CA ASN A 76 -9.45 9.93 -4.63
C ASN A 76 -10.19 8.69 -5.14
N ARG A 77 -9.64 7.50 -4.88
CA ARG A 77 -10.15 6.19 -5.32
C ARG A 77 -10.77 5.43 -4.15
N TRP A 78 -10.14 5.50 -2.99
CA TRP A 78 -10.54 4.78 -1.79
C TRP A 78 -11.55 5.61 -0.97
N PRO A 79 -12.83 5.25 -0.92
CA PRO A 79 -13.82 6.00 -0.13
C PRO A 79 -13.45 6.01 1.36
N ARG A 80 -13.59 7.18 1.99
CA ARG A 80 -13.40 7.33 3.44
C ARG A 80 -14.67 6.87 4.17
N LEU A 81 -14.53 5.92 5.07
CA LEU A 81 -15.59 5.43 5.94
C LEU A 81 -15.76 6.28 7.19
N GLY A 82 -14.66 6.86 7.68
CA GLY A 82 -14.68 7.70 8.87
C GLY A 82 -13.29 8.14 9.29
N LYS A 83 -13.18 8.60 10.53
CA LYS A 83 -11.91 8.97 11.16
C LYS A 83 -11.90 8.51 12.60
N VAL A 84 -10.78 7.98 13.03
CA VAL A 84 -10.51 7.61 14.42
C VAL A 84 -9.16 8.18 14.86
N PRO A 85 -8.97 8.49 16.16
CA PRO A 85 -7.67 8.91 16.66
C PRO A 85 -6.57 7.90 16.36
N LEU A 86 -5.36 8.38 16.10
CA LEU A 86 -4.20 7.50 15.91
C LEU A 86 -3.67 7.06 17.27
N ASP A 87 -3.47 5.76 17.43
CA ASP A 87 -2.68 5.22 18.53
C ASP A 87 -1.20 5.62 18.35
N ALA A 88 -0.52 5.96 19.45
CA ALA A 88 0.86 6.43 19.41
C ALA A 88 1.83 5.36 18.90
N ASN A 89 1.57 4.07 19.13
CA ASN A 89 2.37 2.98 18.58
C ASN A 89 2.07 2.72 17.11
N LEU A 90 0.81 2.88 16.69
CA LEU A 90 0.45 2.81 15.28
C LEU A 90 1.16 3.91 14.47
N ASN A 91 1.26 5.11 15.04
CA ASN A 91 1.90 6.26 14.37
C ASN A 91 3.45 6.25 14.42
N LYS A 92 4.07 5.24 15.05
CA LYS A 92 5.53 5.07 14.94
C LYS A 92 5.90 4.72 13.51
N TYR A 93 6.72 5.58 12.92
CA TYR A 93 7.27 5.37 11.58
C TYR A 93 8.12 4.10 11.56
N GLU A 94 7.75 3.15 10.72
CA GLU A 94 8.54 1.92 10.55
C GLU A 94 9.87 2.22 9.87
N ASP A 95 10.94 1.58 10.34
CA ASP A 95 12.24 1.69 9.69
C ASP A 95 12.19 1.00 8.32
N HIS A 96 12.61 1.73 7.29
CA HIS A 96 12.77 1.21 5.94
C HIS A 96 14.25 1.28 5.55
N PHE A 97 14.66 0.43 4.61
CA PHE A 97 15.99 0.55 4.02
C PHE A 97 15.94 1.22 2.64
N ARG A 98 17.02 1.87 2.24
CA ARG A 98 17.23 2.34 0.87
C ARG A 98 18.52 1.71 0.33
N TYR A 99 18.50 1.35 -0.95
CA TYR A 99 19.71 0.96 -1.68
C TYR A 99 20.03 2.04 -2.71
N ASP A 100 21.19 2.68 -2.57
CA ASP A 100 21.71 3.63 -3.55
C ASP A 100 22.56 2.88 -4.58
N ARG A 101 22.07 2.83 -5.83
CA ARG A 101 22.77 2.15 -6.93
C ARG A 101 24.05 2.85 -7.37
N SER A 102 24.17 4.15 -7.16
CA SER A 102 25.35 4.92 -7.57
C SER A 102 26.55 4.68 -6.64
N THR A 103 26.26 4.38 -5.37
CA THR A 103 27.28 4.14 -4.33
C THR A 103 27.34 2.70 -3.85
N GLU A 104 26.40 1.85 -4.28
CA GLU A 104 26.18 0.47 -3.84
C GLU A 104 26.04 0.32 -2.32
N LYS A 105 25.48 1.34 -1.66
CA LYS A 105 25.32 1.39 -0.20
C LYS A 105 23.87 1.21 0.22
N TYR A 106 23.71 0.60 1.39
CA TYR A 106 22.44 0.53 2.10
C TYR A 106 22.37 1.64 3.15
N SER A 107 21.19 2.22 3.33
CA SER A 107 20.89 3.10 4.46
C SER A 107 19.57 2.72 5.11
N ILE A 108 19.44 3.01 6.41
CA ILE A 108 18.16 2.92 7.13
C ILE A 108 17.61 4.33 7.29
N ILE A 109 16.33 4.48 7.01
CA ILE A 109 15.53 5.69 7.25
C ILE A 109 14.37 5.32 8.16
N GLY A 110 14.03 6.19 9.10
CA GLY A 110 12.95 5.93 10.04
C GLY A 110 13.02 6.81 11.27
N HIS A 111 12.26 6.45 12.30
CA HIS A 111 12.18 7.23 13.52
C HIS A 111 13.50 7.18 14.30
N GLY A 112 14.19 8.32 14.43
CA GLY A 112 15.49 8.42 15.09
C GLY A 112 16.70 8.38 14.14
N TYR A 113 16.46 8.29 12.82
CA TYR A 113 17.50 8.44 11.79
C TYR A 113 17.46 9.85 11.18
N PRO A 114 18.59 10.36 10.64
CA PRO A 114 18.58 11.61 9.88
C PRO A 114 17.70 11.48 8.63
N PRO A 115 17.17 12.59 8.06
CA PRO A 115 16.28 12.53 6.88
C PRO A 115 16.87 11.80 5.65
N ASN A 116 18.19 11.83 5.51
CA ASN A 116 18.92 11.15 4.42
C ASN A 116 19.28 9.69 4.75
N GLY A 117 18.92 9.23 5.94
CA GLY A 117 19.24 7.91 6.48
C GLY A 117 20.66 7.77 6.99
N THR A 118 20.91 6.65 7.67
CA THR A 118 22.23 6.25 8.15
C THR A 118 22.73 5.08 7.31
N ILE A 119 23.94 5.19 6.74
CA ILE A 119 24.56 4.10 5.99
C ILE A 119 24.85 2.93 6.93
N VAL A 120 24.46 1.72 6.53
CA VAL A 120 24.63 0.49 7.30
C VAL A 120 25.11 -0.66 6.42
N PRO A 121 25.74 -1.70 7.00
CA PRO A 121 26.04 -2.93 6.27
C PRO A 121 24.75 -3.73 5.97
N LYS A 122 24.79 -4.61 4.97
CA LYS A 122 23.62 -5.33 4.43
C LYS A 122 22.89 -6.18 5.49
N GLU A 123 23.61 -6.69 6.48
CA GLU A 123 23.06 -7.55 7.53
C GLU A 123 22.08 -6.78 8.42
N ARG A 124 22.24 -5.45 8.52
CA ARG A 124 21.38 -4.57 9.33
C ARG A 124 20.04 -4.25 8.69
N ILE A 125 19.85 -4.55 7.40
CA ILE A 125 18.59 -4.32 6.69
C ILE A 125 17.71 -5.57 6.63
N GLN A 126 18.16 -6.69 7.21
CA GLN A 126 17.37 -7.92 7.23
C GLN A 126 16.05 -7.70 7.98
N GLY A 127 14.94 -8.05 7.33
CA GLY A 127 13.59 -7.87 7.86
C GLY A 127 13.00 -6.47 7.64
N LEU A 128 13.79 -5.49 7.18
CA LEU A 128 13.26 -4.17 6.82
C LEU A 128 12.66 -4.20 5.41
N GLU A 129 11.60 -3.43 5.20
CA GLU A 129 11.05 -3.20 3.88
C GLU A 129 11.83 -2.09 3.16
N CYS A 130 11.96 -2.18 1.83
CA CYS A 130 12.59 -1.12 1.05
C CYS A 130 11.71 0.12 1.06
N GLN A 131 12.31 1.28 1.28
CA GLN A 131 11.65 2.56 1.13
C GLN A 131 11.25 2.72 -0.34
N ALA A 132 9.95 2.85 -0.56
CA ALA A 132 9.36 3.17 -1.85
C ALA A 132 8.13 4.04 -1.64
N ILE A 133 7.80 4.85 -2.65
CA ILE A 133 6.53 5.57 -2.70
C ILE A 133 5.60 4.78 -3.61
N TRP A 134 4.52 4.26 -3.04
CA TRP A 134 3.62 3.34 -3.72
C TRP A 134 2.49 4.08 -4.44
N GLN A 135 2.21 3.66 -5.68
CA GLN A 135 1.00 4.04 -6.41
C GLN A 135 -0.18 3.18 -5.93
N ALA A 136 -1.40 3.72 -5.99
CA ALA A 136 -2.60 3.02 -5.52
C ALA A 136 -2.76 1.62 -6.12
N VAL A 137 -2.57 1.47 -7.44
CA VAL A 137 -2.65 0.18 -8.14
C VAL A 137 -1.67 -0.88 -7.60
N ASN A 138 -0.48 -0.44 -7.18
CA ASN A 138 0.53 -1.34 -6.63
C ASN A 138 0.15 -1.79 -5.21
N VAL A 139 -0.50 -0.90 -4.44
CA VAL A 139 -1.05 -1.22 -3.12
C VAL A 139 -2.22 -2.20 -3.25
N GLU A 140 -3.15 -1.93 -4.17
CA GLU A 140 -4.30 -2.78 -4.49
C GLU A 140 -3.84 -4.19 -4.90
N GLN A 141 -2.80 -4.32 -5.74
CA GLN A 141 -2.20 -5.62 -6.05
C GLN A 141 -1.59 -6.30 -4.81
N ARG A 142 -0.85 -5.58 -3.96
CA ARG A 142 -0.26 -6.16 -2.75
C ARG A 142 -1.32 -6.67 -1.78
N LEU A 143 -2.45 -5.96 -1.65
CA LEU A 143 -3.57 -6.40 -0.84
C LEU A 143 -4.27 -7.63 -1.42
N ARG A 144 -4.44 -7.72 -2.75
CA ARG A 144 -4.96 -8.93 -3.41
C ARG A 144 -4.03 -10.13 -3.23
N ASP A 145 -2.72 -9.93 -3.36
CA ASP A 145 -1.74 -10.99 -3.11
C ASP A 145 -1.78 -11.44 -1.65
N LEU A 146 -1.85 -10.49 -0.71
CA LEU A 146 -2.02 -10.79 0.71
C LEU A 146 -3.31 -11.58 0.99
N HIS A 147 -4.45 -11.17 0.42
CA HIS A 147 -5.73 -11.86 0.54
C HIS A 147 -5.65 -13.31 0.04
N ALA A 148 -4.92 -13.52 -1.05
CA ALA A 148 -4.76 -14.83 -1.67
C ALA A 148 -3.57 -15.64 -1.13
N GLY A 149 -2.82 -15.14 -0.15
CA GLY A 149 -1.65 -15.81 0.40
C GLY A 149 -0.46 -15.94 -0.58
N ARG A 150 -0.35 -15.02 -1.55
CA ARG A 150 0.72 -14.98 -2.55
C ARG A 150 1.79 -13.94 -2.18
N LEU A 151 2.99 -14.15 -2.70
CA LEU A 151 4.06 -13.15 -2.67
C LEU A 151 3.73 -12.02 -3.64
N ASN A 152 4.02 -10.79 -3.22
CA ASN A 152 3.85 -9.63 -4.08
C ASN A 152 5.12 -9.32 -4.87
N TYR A 153 4.97 -9.16 -6.19
CA TYR A 153 6.10 -8.92 -7.10
C TYR A 153 6.95 -7.73 -6.69
N ILE A 154 6.33 -6.57 -6.41
CA ILE A 154 7.06 -5.33 -6.13
C ILE A 154 7.86 -5.45 -4.82
N VAL A 155 7.27 -6.04 -3.78
CA VAL A 155 7.96 -6.29 -2.50
C VAL A 155 9.18 -7.18 -2.72
N GLU A 156 9.02 -8.30 -3.43
CA GLU A 156 10.14 -9.20 -3.69
C GLU A 156 11.20 -8.55 -4.60
N MET A 157 10.78 -7.80 -5.61
CA MET A 157 11.72 -7.13 -6.52
C MET A 157 12.54 -6.04 -5.83
N PHE A 158 12.06 -5.44 -4.75
CA PHE A 158 12.87 -4.50 -3.98
C PHE A 158 13.96 -5.18 -3.16
N ARG A 159 13.84 -6.48 -2.89
CA ARG A 159 14.87 -7.29 -2.22
C ARG A 159 15.93 -7.80 -3.19
N LEU A 160 15.59 -7.93 -4.47
CA LEU A 160 16.48 -8.47 -5.50
C LEU A 160 17.35 -7.40 -6.15
N ARG A 161 18.58 -7.81 -6.51
CA ARG A 161 19.42 -7.03 -7.41
C ARG A 161 18.78 -6.95 -8.81
N PRO A 162 18.99 -5.86 -9.58
CA PRO A 162 18.38 -5.67 -10.89
C PRO A 162 18.55 -6.83 -11.88
N GLU A 163 19.72 -7.45 -11.90
CA GLU A 163 20.09 -8.55 -12.79
C GLU A 163 19.35 -9.87 -12.50
N ASN A 164 18.70 -9.99 -11.35
CA ASN A 164 18.02 -11.21 -10.90
C ASN A 164 16.49 -11.07 -10.88
N LYS A 165 15.94 -10.03 -11.51
CA LYS A 165 14.50 -9.77 -11.47
C LYS A 165 13.77 -10.56 -12.57
N PRO A 166 12.91 -11.54 -12.24
CA PRO A 166 12.05 -12.18 -13.23
C PRO A 166 11.08 -11.18 -13.84
N PHE A 167 10.53 -11.48 -15.02
CA PHE A 167 9.39 -10.72 -15.51
C PHE A 167 8.18 -10.94 -14.59
N ILE A 168 7.36 -9.91 -14.42
CA ILE A 168 6.19 -9.95 -13.51
C ILE A 168 5.24 -11.13 -13.82
N LYS A 169 5.06 -11.46 -15.10
CA LYS A 169 4.23 -12.59 -15.53
C LYS A 169 4.82 -13.91 -15.05
N ASP A 170 6.11 -14.12 -15.25
CA ASP A 170 6.81 -15.34 -14.85
C ASP A 170 6.76 -15.49 -13.32
N PHE A 171 6.99 -14.40 -12.58
CA PHE A 171 6.92 -14.38 -11.11
C PHE A 171 5.55 -14.83 -10.56
N TYR A 172 4.46 -14.41 -11.21
CA TYR A 172 3.12 -14.81 -10.78
C TYR A 172 2.72 -16.17 -11.33
N ALA A 173 3.17 -16.55 -12.54
CA ALA A 173 2.96 -17.88 -13.10
C ALA A 173 3.61 -18.96 -12.22
N ASP A 174 4.80 -18.70 -11.66
CA ASP A 174 5.48 -19.57 -10.69
C ASP A 174 4.66 -19.78 -9.40
N GLN A 175 3.72 -18.88 -9.12
CA GLN A 175 2.79 -18.95 -7.99
C GLN A 175 1.40 -19.47 -8.39
N GLY A 176 1.24 -19.98 -9.62
CA GLY A 176 -0.03 -20.46 -10.14
C GLY A 176 -1.06 -19.34 -10.40
N TYR A 177 -0.61 -18.10 -10.55
CA TYR A 177 -1.48 -16.96 -10.86
C TYR A 177 -1.22 -16.45 -12.28
N ASP A 178 -2.25 -16.49 -13.12
CA ASP A 178 -2.19 -15.87 -14.45
C ASP A 178 -2.30 -14.35 -14.28
N PHE A 179 -1.13 -13.71 -14.12
CA PHE A 179 -1.08 -12.27 -13.95
C PHE A 179 -1.52 -11.57 -15.23
N HIS A 180 -2.68 -10.95 -15.13
CA HIS A 180 -3.13 -9.98 -16.10
C HIS A 180 -3.02 -8.60 -15.47
N TRP A 181 -2.46 -7.64 -16.21
CA TRP A 181 -2.41 -6.21 -15.87
C TRP A 181 -3.81 -5.55 -15.81
N ILE A 182 -4.89 -6.33 -15.61
CA ILE A 182 -6.31 -5.94 -15.76
C ILE A 182 -6.70 -4.73 -14.88
N ASP A 183 -5.87 -4.27 -13.96
CA ASP A 183 -6.14 -3.11 -13.09
C ASP A 183 -5.85 -1.72 -13.70
N HIS A 184 -5.31 -1.63 -14.92
CA HIS A 184 -5.09 -0.31 -15.54
C HIS A 184 -6.32 0.28 -16.23
N LEU A 185 -7.33 -0.52 -16.57
CA LEU A 185 -8.44 -0.10 -17.43
C LEU A 185 -9.71 -0.93 -17.16
N LEU A 186 -10.28 -0.90 -15.95
CA LEU A 186 -11.74 -1.00 -15.87
C LEU A 186 -12.33 0.22 -16.60
N ASP A 187 -12.44 0.06 -17.91
CA ASP A 187 -13.54 0.52 -18.74
C ASP A 187 -14.05 1.94 -18.44
N LYS A 188 -13.17 2.93 -18.59
CA LYS A 188 -13.63 4.23 -19.10
C LYS A 188 -13.76 4.14 -20.61
N LYS A 189 -14.77 3.40 -21.07
CA LYS A 189 -15.62 3.90 -22.15
C LYS A 189 -16.45 5.04 -21.55
N ASP A 190 -15.91 6.25 -21.63
CA ASP A 190 -16.77 7.43 -21.63
C ASP A 190 -17.30 7.53 -23.07
N ASP A 191 -18.50 6.97 -23.32
CA ASP A 191 -19.41 7.40 -24.39
C ASP A 191 -20.02 8.78 -24.04
#